data_AF-A0A932HUH4-F1
#
_entry.id   AF-A0A932HUH4-F1
#
_cell.length_a   1.000
_cell.length_b   1.000
_cell.length_c   1.000
_cell.angle_alpha   90.00
_cell.angle_beta   90.00
_cell.angle_gamma   90.00
#
_symmetry.space_group_name_H-M   'P 1'
#
loop_
_entity.id
_entity.type
_entity.pdbx_description
1 polymer ?
#
loop_
_entity_poly.entity_id
_entity_poly.type
_entity_poly.pdbx_seq_one_letter_code
_entity_poly.pdbx_strand_id
1 'polypeptide(L)'
;MSIMTFLGMLVPIVIVALVLIGIYVIVRRKHPTPGQFRWNQQSLMAAYAYVMVFASVVMFVVGWSNFNQSALSTIFGQKFAYSREYVSCDVPVKVSEPNAVPCEGTYEYDLIAPKRDLIQGVTLMVVAAVLGVLHLLMTKRISKTKETDFIHRTFILLGLIAFGIGTLIALPIGIFTTINYFLYGIVDSSRYFPQESQIPGPSLAVAVALLPIWIWFLVQFQNRTHAEREK
;
A
#
# COMPACT_ATOMS: atom_id res chain seq x y z
N MET A 1 0.71 21.12 -5.73
CA MET A 1 0.88 19.68 -5.42
C MET A 1 1.46 19.60 -4.02
N SER A 2 0.70 19.12 -3.04
CA SER A 2 1.11 19.10 -1.63
C SER A 2 2.25 18.10 -1.42
N ILE A 3 3.13 18.36 -0.46
CA ILE A 3 4.29 17.48 -0.15
C ILE A 3 3.85 16.03 0.14
N MET A 4 2.63 15.86 0.65
CA MET A 4 1.98 14.57 0.89
C MET A 4 1.58 13.84 -0.40
N THR A 5 1.07 14.55 -1.42
CA THR A 5 0.85 13.93 -2.74
C THR A 5 2.15 13.53 -3.42
N PHE A 6 3.23 14.29 -3.23
CA PHE A 6 4.55 13.95 -3.75
C PHE A 6 5.14 12.72 -3.05
N LEU A 7 5.05 12.65 -1.72
CA LEU A 7 5.41 11.47 -0.92
C LEU A 7 4.57 10.24 -1.30
N GLY A 8 3.27 10.42 -1.53
CA GLY A 8 2.37 9.35 -1.97
C GLY A 8 2.75 8.74 -3.33
N MET A 9 3.25 9.57 -4.27
CA MET A 9 3.78 9.09 -5.55
C MET A 9 5.19 8.50 -5.42
N LEU A 10 5.99 8.99 -4.48
CA LEU A 10 7.33 8.46 -4.24
C LEU A 10 7.30 7.05 -3.67
N VAL A 11 6.33 6.68 -2.84
CA VAL A 11 6.28 5.33 -2.26
C VAL A 11 6.29 4.21 -3.32
N PRO A 12 5.38 4.19 -4.33
CA PRO A 12 5.45 3.16 -5.38
C PRO A 12 6.71 3.26 -6.23
N ILE A 13 7.23 4.47 -6.49
CA ILE A 13 8.49 4.66 -7.24
C ILE A 13 9.69 4.11 -6.46
N VAL A 14 9.74 4.32 -5.15
CA VAL A 14 10.78 3.83 -4.25
C VAL A 14 10.68 2.31 -4.13
N ILE A 15 9.47 1.74 -4.03
CA ILE A 15 9.29 0.28 -4.04
C ILE A 15 9.81 -0.31 -5.35
N VAL A 16 9.44 0.28 -6.50
CA VAL A 16 9.95 -0.14 -7.81
C VAL A 16 11.47 0.04 -7.90
N ALA A 17 12.02 1.16 -7.44
CA ALA A 17 13.45 1.42 -7.44
C ALA A 17 14.21 0.43 -6.54
N LEU A 18 13.70 0.08 -5.36
CA LEU A 18 14.29 -0.92 -4.47
C LEU A 18 14.25 -2.32 -5.09
N VAL A 19 13.15 -2.67 -5.77
CA VAL A 19 13.06 -3.91 -6.54
C VAL A 19 14.09 -3.91 -7.68
N LEU A 20 14.19 -2.84 -8.45
CA LEU A 20 15.15 -2.71 -9.55
C LEU A 20 16.60 -2.70 -9.08
N ILE A 21 16.91 -2.04 -7.95
CA ILE A 21 18.24 -2.05 -7.33
C ILE A 21 18.56 -3.44 -6.80
N GLY A 22 17.60 -4.12 -6.17
CA GLY A 22 17.73 -5.52 -5.77
C GLY A 22 18.10 -6.40 -6.95
N ILE A 23 17.33 -6.32 -8.04
CA ILE A 23 17.59 -7.05 -9.29
C ILE A 23 18.98 -6.66 -9.86
N TYR A 24 19.31 -5.38 -9.91
CA TYR A 24 20.59 -4.89 -10.42
C TYR A 24 21.77 -5.43 -9.63
N VAL A 25 21.72 -5.41 -8.30
CA VAL A 25 22.78 -5.94 -7.43
C VAL A 25 22.95 -7.45 -7.61
N ILE A 26 21.84 -8.18 -7.82
CA ILE A 26 21.88 -9.62 -8.13
C ILE A 26 22.55 -9.87 -9.48
N VAL A 27 22.22 -9.08 -10.50
CA VAL A 27 22.72 -9.26 -11.87
C VAL A 27 24.16 -8.77 -12.03
N ARG A 28 24.59 -7.73 -11.32
CA ARG A 28 25.89 -7.07 -11.54
C ARG A 28 27.06 -7.66 -10.76
N ARG A 29 26.86 -8.71 -9.93
CA ARG A 29 27.99 -9.45 -9.33
C ARG A 29 28.77 -10.19 -10.42
N LYS A 30 29.77 -9.51 -11.00
CA LYS A 30 30.53 -9.87 -12.21
C LYS A 30 31.79 -10.74 -12.00
N HIS A 31 32.06 -11.31 -10.82
CA HIS A 31 33.30 -12.07 -10.60
C HIS A 31 33.11 -13.59 -10.49
N PRO A 32 33.47 -14.33 -11.57
CA PRO A 32 34.04 -15.66 -11.70
C PRO A 32 34.27 -16.69 -10.59
N THR A 33 33.87 -16.56 -9.32
CA THR A 33 34.36 -17.52 -8.30
C THR A 33 33.57 -18.83 -8.28
N PRO A 34 34.20 -19.99 -8.03
CA PRO A 34 33.50 -21.27 -7.91
C PRO A 34 32.41 -21.15 -6.83
N GLY A 35 31.13 -21.29 -7.23
CA GLY A 35 29.97 -21.00 -6.39
C GLY A 35 29.03 -19.89 -6.89
N GLN A 36 29.20 -19.41 -8.13
CA GLN A 36 28.33 -18.39 -8.72
C GLN A 36 26.86 -18.80 -8.86
N PHE A 37 25.99 -17.79 -8.74
CA PHE A 37 24.58 -17.88 -9.09
C PHE A 37 24.39 -18.15 -10.58
N ARG A 38 23.80 -19.30 -10.94
CA ARG A 38 23.57 -19.70 -12.33
C ARG A 38 22.11 -19.45 -12.72
N TRP A 39 21.90 -18.66 -13.77
CA TRP A 39 20.59 -18.54 -14.39
C TRP A 39 20.27 -19.85 -15.13
N ASN A 40 19.48 -20.71 -14.49
CA ASN A 40 18.91 -21.91 -15.09
C ASN A 40 17.38 -21.79 -15.13
N GLN A 41 16.69 -22.71 -15.79
CA GLN A 41 15.23 -22.66 -15.90
C GLN A 41 14.53 -22.64 -14.52
N GLN A 42 15.09 -23.32 -13.52
CA GLN A 42 14.53 -23.37 -12.17
C GLN A 42 14.65 -22.03 -11.45
N SER A 43 15.81 -21.35 -11.54
CA SER A 43 16.03 -20.05 -10.91
C SER A 43 15.21 -18.94 -11.59
N LEU A 44 15.06 -19.00 -12.91
CA LEU A 44 14.17 -18.09 -13.64
C LEU A 44 12.72 -18.25 -13.21
N MET A 45 12.25 -19.50 -13.13
CA MET A 45 10.89 -19.81 -12.72
C MET A 45 10.64 -19.41 -11.26
N ALA A 46 11.63 -19.58 -10.38
CA ALA A 46 11.56 -19.12 -8.99
C ALA A 46 11.48 -17.59 -8.92
N ALA A 47 12.33 -16.88 -9.65
CA ALA A 47 12.32 -15.42 -9.67
C ALA A 47 10.96 -14.88 -10.13
N TYR A 48 10.44 -15.40 -11.24
CA TYR A 48 9.10 -15.06 -11.72
C TYR A 48 8.03 -15.31 -10.66
N ALA A 49 7.99 -16.51 -10.08
CA ALA A 49 6.97 -16.86 -9.10
C ALA A 49 7.03 -15.96 -7.86
N TYR A 50 8.23 -15.67 -7.32
CA TYR A 50 8.37 -14.76 -6.18
C TYR A 50 8.02 -13.31 -6.50
N VAL A 51 8.32 -12.82 -7.71
CA VAL A 51 7.88 -11.49 -8.16
C VAL A 51 6.36 -11.43 -8.21
N MET A 52 5.70 -12.46 -8.75
CA MET A 52 4.24 -12.51 -8.82
C MET A 52 3.59 -12.64 -7.43
N VAL A 53 4.18 -13.42 -6.53
CA VAL A 53 3.76 -13.46 -5.12
C VAL A 53 3.90 -12.09 -4.48
N PHE A 54 5.04 -11.41 -4.67
CA PHE A 54 5.26 -10.07 -4.11
C PHE A 54 4.24 -9.07 -4.62
N ALA A 55 4.02 -9.02 -5.94
CA ALA A 55 3.01 -8.16 -6.55
C ALA A 55 1.60 -8.46 -6.02
N SER A 56 1.27 -9.74 -5.84
CA SER A 56 0.01 -10.16 -5.25
C SER A 56 -0.13 -9.68 -3.81
N VAL A 57 0.90 -9.79 -2.97
CA VAL A 57 0.86 -9.26 -1.59
C VAL A 57 0.66 -7.74 -1.59
N VAL A 58 1.34 -7.00 -2.46
CA VAL A 58 1.14 -5.55 -2.59
C VAL A 58 -0.30 -5.22 -2.99
N MET A 59 -0.84 -5.87 -4.01
CA MET A 59 -2.25 -5.69 -4.42
C MET A 59 -3.23 -6.05 -3.30
N PHE A 60 -2.95 -7.11 -2.53
CA PHE A 60 -3.76 -7.51 -1.39
C PHE A 60 -3.77 -6.44 -0.30
N VAL A 61 -2.61 -5.86 0.02
CA VAL A 61 -2.49 -4.75 1.00
C VAL A 61 -3.26 -3.52 0.53
N VAL A 62 -3.18 -3.16 -0.76
CA VAL A 62 -3.95 -2.04 -1.32
C VAL A 62 -5.45 -2.32 -1.16
N GLY A 63 -5.91 -3.53 -1.52
CA GLY A 63 -7.29 -3.92 -1.35
C GLY A 63 -7.75 -3.90 0.12
N TRP A 64 -6.91 -4.41 1.02
CA TRP A 64 -7.19 -4.42 2.46
C TRP A 64 -7.22 -3.00 3.05
N SER A 65 -6.37 -2.09 2.56
CA SER A 65 -6.43 -0.68 2.94
C SER A 65 -7.76 -0.04 2.55
N ASN A 66 -8.23 -0.25 1.32
CA ASN A 66 -9.52 0.30 0.87
C ASN A 66 -10.69 -0.29 1.67
N PHE A 67 -10.64 -1.60 1.94
CA PHE A 67 -11.60 -2.27 2.82
C PHE A 67 -11.61 -1.65 4.23
N ASN A 68 -10.44 -1.46 4.83
CA ASN A 68 -10.29 -0.86 6.16
C ASN A 68 -10.81 0.58 6.18
N GLN A 69 -10.56 1.37 5.13
CA GLN A 69 -11.06 2.75 5.05
C GLN A 69 -12.59 2.80 5.04
N SER A 70 -13.25 1.94 4.24
CA SER A 70 -14.71 1.82 4.26
C SER A 70 -15.22 1.31 5.61
N ALA A 71 -14.53 0.35 6.24
CA ALA A 71 -14.92 -0.17 7.55
C ALA A 71 -14.82 0.91 8.63
N LEU A 72 -13.73 1.68 8.65
CA LEU A 72 -13.53 2.81 9.56
C LEU A 72 -14.60 3.89 9.38
N SER A 73 -15.01 4.17 8.14
CA SER A 73 -16.13 5.09 7.86
C SER A 73 -17.45 4.63 8.46
N THR A 74 -17.69 3.32 8.46
CA THR A 74 -18.91 2.72 9.01
C THR A 74 -18.90 2.77 10.54
N ILE A 75 -17.74 2.60 11.18
CA ILE A 75 -17.59 2.55 12.64
C ILE A 75 -17.49 3.95 13.26
N PHE A 76 -16.65 4.83 12.69
CA PHE A 76 -16.32 6.14 13.26
C PHE A 76 -16.96 7.32 12.51
N GLY A 77 -17.73 7.03 11.46
CA GLY A 77 -18.38 8.01 10.62
C GLY A 77 -17.52 8.47 9.44
N GLN A 78 -18.20 8.99 8.41
CA GLN A 78 -17.56 9.38 7.15
C GLN A 78 -16.49 10.47 7.33
N LYS A 79 -16.67 11.34 8.32
CA LYS A 79 -15.71 12.41 8.67
C LYS A 79 -14.35 11.88 9.13
N PHE A 80 -14.30 10.67 9.69
CA PHE A 80 -13.07 10.03 10.13
C PHE A 80 -12.25 9.50 8.94
N ALA A 81 -12.95 9.01 7.91
CA ALA A 81 -12.33 8.22 6.84
C ALA A 81 -12.23 8.92 5.48
N TYR A 82 -13.04 9.96 5.25
CA TYR A 82 -13.15 10.65 3.96
C TYR A 82 -13.08 12.16 4.12
N SER A 83 -12.49 12.82 3.13
CA SER A 83 -12.49 14.28 3.03
C SER A 83 -13.75 14.76 2.31
N ARG A 84 -14.09 16.03 2.48
CA ARG A 84 -15.12 16.67 1.65
C ARG A 84 -14.51 17.06 0.31
N GLU A 85 -15.31 16.95 -0.73
CA GLU A 85 -14.97 17.43 -2.08
C GLU A 85 -15.73 18.72 -2.35
N TYR A 86 -15.14 19.59 -3.17
CA TYR A 86 -15.81 20.81 -3.61
C TYR A 86 -16.80 20.45 -4.71
N VAL A 87 -18.08 20.72 -4.48
CA VAL A 87 -19.14 20.56 -5.46
C VAL A 87 -19.41 21.94 -6.05
N SER A 88 -18.97 22.14 -7.30
CA SER A 88 -19.33 23.32 -8.07
C SER A 88 -20.80 23.24 -8.46
N CYS A 89 -21.50 24.36 -8.38
CA CYS A 89 -22.86 24.44 -8.89
C CYS A 89 -22.81 24.57 -10.41
N ASP A 90 -23.09 23.48 -11.13
CA ASP A 90 -23.28 23.49 -12.58
C ASP A 90 -24.65 24.12 -12.91
N VAL A 91 -24.77 25.43 -12.73
CA VAL A 91 -25.86 26.19 -13.33
C VAL A 91 -25.27 26.95 -14.51
N PRO A 92 -25.63 26.63 -15.77
CA PRO A 92 -25.39 27.57 -16.85
C PRO A 92 -26.22 28.80 -16.52
N VAL A 93 -25.59 29.83 -15.97
CA VAL A 93 -26.23 31.11 -15.70
C VAL A 93 -26.73 31.62 -17.04
N LYS A 94 -28.03 31.45 -17.31
CA LYS A 94 -28.68 32.24 -18.34
C LYS A 94 -28.57 33.67 -17.84
N VAL A 95 -27.74 34.47 -18.51
CA VAL A 95 -27.33 35.85 -18.17
C VAL A 95 -28.51 36.86 -18.19
N SER A 96 -29.75 36.41 -18.04
CA SER A 96 -30.97 37.21 -18.22
C SER A 96 -31.72 37.53 -16.94
N GLU A 97 -31.33 37.01 -15.77
CA GLU A 97 -32.00 37.36 -14.51
C GLU A 97 -31.18 38.37 -13.68
N PRO A 98 -31.68 39.61 -13.47
CA PRO A 98 -30.97 40.67 -12.75
C PRO A 98 -30.77 40.38 -11.24
N ASN A 99 -31.34 39.30 -10.72
CA ASN A 99 -31.25 38.88 -9.32
C ASN A 99 -30.69 37.45 -9.16
N ALA A 100 -29.96 36.92 -10.16
CA ALA A 100 -29.32 35.63 -10.03
C ALA A 100 -28.30 35.67 -8.88
N VAL A 101 -28.63 35.02 -7.75
CA VAL A 101 -27.67 34.81 -6.66
C VAL A 101 -26.56 33.91 -7.20
N PRO A 102 -25.27 34.32 -7.11
CA PRO A 102 -24.18 33.44 -7.48
C PRO A 102 -24.29 32.17 -6.65
N CYS A 103 -24.37 31.02 -7.31
CA CYS A 103 -24.33 29.75 -6.62
C CYS A 103 -22.90 29.54 -6.07
N GLU A 104 -22.72 29.75 -4.77
CA GLU A 104 -21.47 29.42 -4.09
C GLU A 104 -21.38 27.89 -3.95
N GLY A 105 -20.38 27.28 -4.60
CA GLY A 105 -20.15 25.85 -4.47
C GLY A 105 -19.90 25.44 -3.01
N THR A 106 -20.34 24.25 -2.64
CA THR A 106 -20.33 23.74 -1.27
C THR A 106 -19.35 22.59 -1.12
N TYR A 107 -18.94 22.30 0.13
CA TYR A 107 -18.11 21.13 0.44
C TYR A 107 -18.99 20.00 0.94
N GLU A 108 -19.10 18.93 0.15
CA GLU A 108 -19.93 17.78 0.47
C GLU A 108 -19.10 16.50 0.53
N TYR A 109 -19.58 15.51 1.27
CA TYR A 109 -18.94 14.21 1.31
C TYR A 109 -19.42 13.36 0.13
N ASP A 110 -18.50 12.69 -0.57
CA ASP A 110 -18.85 11.68 -1.58
C ASP A 110 -19.52 10.48 -0.88
N LEU A 111 -20.85 10.43 -0.95
CA LEU A 111 -21.67 9.34 -0.38
C LEU A 111 -21.40 7.98 -1.04
N ILE A 112 -20.77 7.97 -2.22
CA ILE A 112 -20.45 6.75 -2.98
C ILE A 112 -19.06 6.23 -2.60
N ALA A 113 -18.15 7.08 -2.12
CA ALA A 113 -16.77 6.72 -1.80
C ALA A 113 -16.63 5.48 -0.90
N PRO A 114 -17.35 5.35 0.24
CA PRO A 114 -17.24 4.15 1.08
C PRO A 114 -17.62 2.85 0.35
N LYS A 115 -18.72 2.88 -0.43
CA LYS A 115 -19.18 1.71 -1.19
C LYS A 115 -18.19 1.35 -2.31
N ARG A 116 -17.64 2.36 -2.99
CA ARG A 116 -16.61 2.18 -4.02
C ARG A 116 -15.37 1.52 -3.45
N ASP A 117 -14.84 2.03 -2.33
CA ASP A 117 -13.64 1.49 -1.69
C ASP A 117 -13.86 0.08 -1.13
N LEU A 118 -15.06 -0.21 -0.60
CA LEU A 118 -15.42 -1.56 -0.18
C LEU A 118 -15.37 -2.56 -1.36
N ILE A 119 -16.05 -2.23 -2.47
CA ILE A 119 -16.11 -3.10 -3.65
C ILE A 119 -14.71 -3.26 -4.26
N GLN A 120 -13.97 -2.16 -4.43
CA GLN A 120 -12.62 -2.18 -4.96
C GLN A 120 -11.68 -2.98 -4.03
N GLY A 121 -11.80 -2.77 -2.72
CA GLY A 121 -10.99 -3.44 -1.71
C GLY A 121 -11.17 -4.95 -1.74
N VAL A 122 -12.41 -5.42 -1.65
CA VAL A 122 -12.75 -6.85 -1.71
C VAL A 122 -12.32 -7.46 -3.04
N THR A 123 -12.58 -6.78 -4.18
CA THR A 123 -12.19 -7.29 -5.50
C THR A 123 -10.68 -7.47 -5.60
N LEU A 124 -9.90 -6.47 -5.19
CA LEU A 124 -8.44 -6.53 -5.19
C LEU A 124 -7.93 -7.63 -4.26
N MET A 125 -8.47 -7.75 -3.04
CA MET A 125 -8.08 -8.79 -2.09
C MET A 125 -8.34 -10.20 -2.65
N VAL A 126 -9.51 -10.45 -3.24
CA VAL A 126 -9.87 -11.75 -3.81
C VAL A 126 -8.96 -12.12 -4.98
N VAL A 127 -8.80 -11.21 -5.95
CA VAL A 127 -7.93 -11.43 -7.11
C VAL A 127 -6.49 -11.66 -6.68
N ALA A 128 -5.97 -10.80 -5.79
CA ALA A 128 -4.62 -10.92 -5.27
C ALA A 128 -4.40 -12.21 -4.48
N ALA A 129 -5.38 -12.65 -3.67
CA ALA A 129 -5.30 -13.90 -2.94
C ALA A 129 -5.24 -15.10 -3.88
N VAL A 130 -6.09 -15.14 -4.92
CA VAL A 130 -6.08 -16.22 -5.93
C VAL A 130 -4.72 -16.26 -6.66
N LEU A 131 -4.27 -15.12 -7.19
CA LEU A 131 -2.98 -15.04 -7.89
C LEU A 131 -1.81 -15.40 -6.96
N GLY A 132 -1.83 -14.91 -5.73
CA GLY A 132 -0.81 -15.18 -4.72
C GLY A 132 -0.75 -16.66 -4.37
N VAL A 133 -1.89 -17.31 -4.11
CA VAL A 133 -1.96 -18.75 -3.82
C VAL A 133 -1.44 -19.58 -4.99
N LEU A 134 -1.85 -19.28 -6.23
CA LEU A 134 -1.39 -20.01 -7.41
C LEU A 134 0.14 -19.95 -7.56
N HIS A 135 0.74 -18.76 -7.42
CA HIS A 135 2.19 -18.61 -7.52
C HIS A 135 2.92 -19.16 -6.28
N LEU A 136 2.33 -19.13 -5.09
CA LEU A 136 2.87 -19.81 -3.91
C LEU A 136 2.88 -21.34 -4.06
N LEU A 137 1.88 -21.92 -4.71
CA LEU A 137 1.89 -23.35 -5.03
C LEU A 137 2.97 -23.66 -6.08
N MET A 138 3.20 -22.76 -7.02
CA MET A 138 4.30 -22.87 -7.99
C MET A 138 5.66 -22.86 -7.29
N THR A 139 5.92 -21.96 -6.34
CA THR A 139 7.21 -21.92 -5.61
C THR A 139 7.47 -23.19 -4.82
N LYS A 140 6.43 -23.82 -4.26
CA LYS A 140 6.54 -25.11 -3.55
C LYS A 140 6.96 -26.28 -4.46
N ARG A 141 6.70 -26.19 -5.76
CA ARG A 141 7.05 -27.23 -6.74
C ARG A 141 8.46 -27.07 -7.33
N ILE A 142 9.14 -25.96 -7.04
CA ILE A 142 10.48 -25.70 -7.58
C ILE A 142 11.53 -26.39 -6.70
N SER A 143 12.48 -27.06 -7.35
CA SER A 143 13.59 -27.75 -6.68
C SER A 143 14.43 -26.79 -5.84
N LYS A 144 14.82 -27.23 -4.64
CA LYS A 144 15.67 -26.46 -3.73
C LYS A 144 17.13 -26.50 -4.22
N THR A 145 17.54 -25.49 -4.96
CA THR A 145 18.94 -25.23 -5.33
C THR A 145 19.50 -24.01 -4.58
N LYS A 146 20.83 -23.82 -4.61
CA LYS A 146 21.48 -22.63 -4.01
C LYS A 146 20.91 -21.33 -4.58
N GLU A 147 20.59 -21.31 -5.88
CA GLU A 147 20.03 -20.16 -6.60
C GLU A 147 18.60 -19.88 -6.16
N THR A 148 17.74 -20.89 -6.08
CA THR A 148 16.35 -20.72 -5.63
C THR A 148 16.26 -20.28 -4.17
N ASP A 149 17.19 -20.76 -3.32
CA ASP A 149 17.29 -20.32 -1.93
C ASP A 149 17.73 -18.85 -1.83
N PHE A 150 18.70 -18.44 -2.65
CA PHE A 150 19.10 -17.03 -2.74
C PHE A 150 17.94 -16.11 -3.16
N ILE A 151 17.18 -16.49 -4.19
CA ILE A 151 16.00 -15.71 -4.62
C ILE A 151 14.97 -15.58 -3.50
N HIS A 152 14.68 -16.67 -2.78
CA HIS A 152 13.74 -16.65 -1.67
C HIS A 152 14.21 -15.74 -0.53
N ARG A 153 15.52 -15.73 -0.21
CA ARG A 153 16.11 -14.80 0.78
C ARG A 153 15.92 -13.35 0.35
N THR A 154 16.18 -13.04 -0.92
CA THR A 154 15.95 -11.70 -1.47
C THR A 154 14.49 -11.31 -1.37
N PHE A 155 13.56 -12.21 -1.69
CA PHE A 155 12.12 -11.97 -1.55
C PHE A 155 11.73 -11.60 -0.10
N ILE A 156 12.20 -12.37 0.90
CA ILE A 156 11.93 -12.06 2.31
C ILE A 156 12.49 -10.69 2.69
N LEU A 157 13.75 -10.41 2.31
CA LEU A 157 14.41 -9.15 2.64
C LEU A 157 13.70 -7.95 2.00
N LEU A 158 13.30 -8.06 0.73
CA LEU A 158 12.57 -7.00 0.03
C LEU A 158 11.21 -6.74 0.68
N GLY A 159 10.46 -7.79 1.04
CA GLY A 159 9.22 -7.66 1.80
C GLY A 159 9.42 -6.99 3.14
N LEU A 160 10.42 -7.43 3.90
CA LEU A 160 10.74 -6.85 5.20
C LEU A 160 11.03 -5.34 5.11
N ILE A 161 11.83 -4.92 4.14
CA ILE A 161 12.16 -3.51 3.91
C ILE A 161 10.93 -2.73 3.44
N ALA A 162 10.24 -3.20 2.40
CA ALA A 162 9.14 -2.48 1.78
C ALA A 162 7.96 -2.28 2.76
N PHE A 163 7.50 -3.36 3.39
CA PHE A 163 6.37 -3.30 4.33
C PHE A 163 6.79 -2.66 5.67
N GLY A 164 8.06 -2.79 6.07
CA GLY A 164 8.60 -2.13 7.25
C GLY A 164 8.64 -0.61 7.13
N ILE A 165 9.17 -0.08 6.02
CA ILE A 165 9.18 1.37 5.75
C ILE A 165 7.75 1.91 5.69
N GLY A 166 6.87 1.23 4.96
CA GLY A 166 5.47 1.64 4.86
C GLY A 166 4.78 1.71 6.22
N THR A 167 4.99 0.70 7.07
CA THR A 167 4.43 0.67 8.43
C THR A 167 5.02 1.79 9.30
N LEU A 168 6.35 2.00 9.25
CA LEU A 168 7.04 3.02 10.04
C LEU A 168 6.58 4.45 9.71
N ILE A 169 6.14 4.69 8.47
CA ILE A 169 5.57 5.99 8.06
C ILE A 169 4.08 6.06 8.40
N ALA A 170 3.29 5.07 7.99
CA ALA A 170 1.84 5.12 8.09
C ALA A 170 1.35 5.05 9.54
N LEU A 171 1.99 4.24 10.38
CA LEU A 171 1.52 3.98 11.74
C LEU A 171 1.61 5.22 12.65
N PRO A 172 2.74 5.96 12.75
CA PRO A 172 2.80 7.17 13.56
C PRO A 172 1.84 8.25 13.06
N ILE A 173 1.70 8.42 11.74
CA ILE A 173 0.77 9.38 11.14
C ILE A 173 -0.68 9.00 11.50
N GLY A 174 -1.05 7.73 11.35
CA GLY A 174 -2.37 7.21 11.69
C GLY A 174 -2.70 7.38 13.17
N ILE A 175 -1.74 7.09 14.06
CA ILE A 175 -1.91 7.29 15.50
C ILE A 175 -2.11 8.78 15.81
N PHE A 176 -1.23 9.64 15.30
CA PHE A 176 -1.29 11.08 15.57
C PHE A 176 -2.60 11.70 15.10
N THR A 177 -3.00 11.44 13.86
CA THR A 177 -4.24 11.97 13.28
C THR A 177 -5.49 11.42 13.98
N THR A 178 -5.46 10.16 14.44
CA THR A 178 -6.57 9.56 15.19
C THR A 178 -6.72 10.22 16.56
N ILE A 179 -5.62 10.41 17.29
CA ILE A 179 -5.63 11.11 18.58
C ILE A 179 -6.12 12.55 18.39
N ASN A 180 -5.61 13.26 17.39
CA ASN A 180 -6.01 14.63 17.09
C ASN A 180 -7.52 14.72 16.80
N TYR A 181 -8.06 13.80 15.99
CA TYR A 181 -9.49 13.72 15.69
C TYR A 181 -10.35 13.57 16.95
N PHE A 182 -9.98 12.69 17.88
CA PHE A 182 -10.78 12.46 19.08
C PHE A 182 -10.63 13.57 20.14
N LEU A 183 -9.47 14.22 20.22
CA LEU A 183 -9.21 15.27 21.22
C LEU A 183 -9.71 16.65 20.77
N TYR A 184 -9.49 17.00 19.50
CA TYR A 184 -9.72 18.35 18.99
C TYR A 184 -10.81 18.41 17.90
N GLY A 185 -11.34 17.25 17.49
CA GLY A 185 -12.22 17.16 16.33
C GLY A 185 -11.46 17.37 15.02
N ILE A 186 -12.22 17.58 13.94
CA ILE A 186 -11.61 18.04 12.69
C ILE A 186 -11.37 19.54 12.85
N VAL A 187 -10.11 19.95 12.88
CA VAL A 187 -9.76 21.36 12.73
C VAL A 187 -10.29 21.79 11.37
N ASP A 188 -11.37 22.56 11.38
CA ASP A 188 -12.08 22.96 10.18
C ASP A 188 -11.28 24.06 9.46
N SER A 189 -10.16 23.67 8.85
CA SER A 189 -9.41 24.52 7.92
C SER A 189 -10.22 24.82 6.65
N SER A 190 -11.44 24.30 6.52
CA SER A 190 -12.31 24.43 5.33
C SER A 190 -12.58 25.85 4.88
N ARG A 191 -12.42 26.85 5.76
CA ARG A 191 -12.56 28.26 5.38
C ARG A 191 -11.42 28.77 4.50
N TYR A 192 -10.26 28.10 4.47
CA TYR A 192 -9.08 28.51 3.70
C TYR A 192 -8.38 27.37 2.96
N PHE A 193 -8.36 26.13 3.49
CA PHE A 193 -7.72 24.94 2.90
C PHE A 193 -8.53 23.65 3.14
N PRO A 194 -9.64 23.44 2.43
CA PRO A 194 -10.56 22.30 2.61
C PRO A 194 -10.02 20.94 2.15
N GLN A 195 -9.00 20.91 1.29
CA GLN A 195 -8.30 19.69 0.88
C GLN A 195 -7.21 19.23 1.87
N GLU A 196 -6.93 20.02 2.92
CA GLU A 196 -5.85 19.75 3.88
C GLU A 196 -6.33 19.19 5.22
N SER A 197 -7.61 18.85 5.38
CA SER A 197 -8.08 18.21 6.61
C SER A 197 -7.33 16.88 6.80
N GLN A 198 -6.46 16.82 7.81
CA GLN A 198 -5.72 15.62 8.19
C GLN A 198 -6.67 14.59 8.78
N ILE A 199 -7.38 13.87 7.92
CA ILE A 199 -8.29 12.81 8.32
C ILE A 199 -7.51 11.53 8.66
N PRO A 200 -7.88 10.84 9.74
CA PRO A 200 -7.14 9.67 10.20
C PRO A 200 -7.27 8.45 9.29
N GLY A 201 -8.46 8.23 8.72
CA GLY A 201 -8.80 6.96 8.07
C GLY A 201 -7.83 6.49 6.99
N PRO A 202 -7.38 7.31 6.03
CA PRO A 202 -6.43 6.85 4.99
C PRO A 202 -5.14 6.29 5.57
N SER A 203 -4.50 7.03 6.49
CA SER A 203 -3.22 6.62 7.08
C SER A 203 -3.36 5.44 8.04
N LEU A 204 -4.44 5.40 8.84
CA LEU A 204 -4.74 4.31 9.75
C LEU A 204 -5.09 3.02 8.99
N ALA A 205 -5.90 3.11 7.93
CA ALA A 205 -6.29 1.97 7.10
C ALA A 205 -5.08 1.27 6.47
N VAL A 206 -4.13 2.07 5.95
CA VAL A 206 -2.85 1.58 5.41
C VAL A 206 -2.01 0.93 6.52
N ALA A 207 -1.88 1.59 7.68
CA ALA A 207 -1.09 1.06 8.79
C ALA A 207 -1.60 -0.30 9.28
N VAL A 208 -2.93 -0.44 9.42
CA VAL A 208 -3.58 -1.70 9.83
C VAL A 208 -3.39 -2.80 8.79
N ALA A 209 -3.36 -2.48 7.49
CA ALA A 209 -3.10 -3.46 6.43
C ALA A 209 -1.62 -3.88 6.36
N LEU A 210 -0.69 -2.94 6.54
CA LEU A 210 0.75 -3.19 6.42
C LEU A 210 1.34 -3.94 7.61
N LEU A 211 0.94 -3.59 8.84
CA LEU A 211 1.54 -4.09 10.06
C LEU A 211 1.54 -5.62 10.16
N PRO A 212 0.42 -6.35 9.92
CA PRO A 212 0.43 -7.81 9.96
C PRO A 212 1.35 -8.44 8.91
N ILE A 213 1.44 -7.85 7.72
CA ILE A 213 2.29 -8.33 6.63
C ILE A 213 3.77 -8.11 6.98
N TRP A 214 4.12 -6.95 7.52
CA TRP A 214 5.47 -6.68 7.99
C TRP A 214 5.91 -7.64 9.09
N ILE A 215 5.05 -7.87 10.10
CA ILE A 215 5.29 -8.85 11.16
C ILE A 215 5.53 -10.24 10.57
N TRP A 216 4.74 -10.66 9.58
CA TRP A 216 4.93 -11.94 8.91
C TRP A 216 6.32 -12.04 8.27
N PHE A 217 6.76 -11.04 7.49
CA PHE A 217 8.11 -11.03 6.90
C PHE A 217 9.21 -11.02 7.96
N LEU A 218 9.02 -10.32 9.08
CA LEU A 218 9.97 -10.27 10.19
C LEU A 218 10.14 -11.65 10.85
N VAL A 219 9.04 -12.36 11.09
CA VAL A 219 9.07 -13.73 11.63
C VAL A 219 9.74 -14.69 10.65
N GLN A 220 9.45 -14.59 9.35
CA GLN A 220 10.10 -15.42 8.33
C GLN A 220 11.61 -15.18 8.27
N PHE A 221 12.03 -13.92 8.39
CA PHE A 221 13.45 -13.57 8.44
C PHE A 221 14.14 -14.15 9.68
N GLN A 222 13.55 -13.95 10.86
CA GLN A 222 14.09 -14.48 12.13
C GLN A 222 14.24 -15.99 12.13
N ASN A 223 13.18 -16.72 11.76
CA ASN A 223 13.18 -18.19 11.73
C ASN A 223 14.32 -18.76 10.86
N ARG A 224 14.68 -18.06 9.77
CA ARG A 224 15.81 -18.46 8.94
C ARG A 224 17.15 -18.18 9.58
N THR A 225 17.33 -17.03 10.23
CA THR A 225 18.59 -16.72 10.91
C THR A 225 18.91 -17.71 12.03
N HIS A 226 17.88 -18.23 12.73
CA HIS A 226 18.04 -19.28 13.72
C HIS A 226 18.48 -20.61 13.08
N ALA A 227 17.81 -21.04 12.01
CA ALA A 227 18.13 -22.29 11.31
C ALA A 227 19.54 -22.32 10.66
N GLU A 228 20.16 -21.16 10.43
CA GLU A 228 21.55 -21.08 9.96
C GLU A 228 22.58 -21.14 11.10
N ARG A 229 22.21 -20.79 12.34
CA ARG A 229 23.11 -20.87 13.51
C ARG A 229 23.25 -22.29 14.06
N GLU A 230 22.27 -23.14 13.80
CA GLU A 230 22.24 -24.54 14.25
C GLU A 230 22.92 -25.51 13.27
N LYS A 231 23.45 -25.01 12.14
CA LYS A 231 24.19 -25.80 11.14
C LYS A 231 25.68 -25.52 11.22
#